data_AF-A0A2P9HAI0-F1
#
_entry.id   AF-A0A2P9HAI0-F1
#
_cell.length_a   1.000
_cell.length_b   1.000
_cell.length_c   1.000
_cell.angle_alpha   90.00
_cell.angle_beta   90.00
_cell.angle_gamma   90.00
#
_symmetry.space_group_name_H-M   'P 1'
#
loop_
_entity.id
_entity.type
_entity.pdbx_description
1 polymer ?
#
loop_
_entity_poly.entity_id
_entity_poly.type
_entity_poly.pdbx_seq_one_letter_code
_entity_poly.pdbx_strand_id
1 'polypeptide(L)' 'MNAKHEDEITSLHVATKNLHLEIMELLLSQKKIDLHAQNNQGHTPLHIAVESGYYESAKLLA' A
#
# COMPACT_ATOMS: atom_id res chain seq x y z
N MET A 1 -22.12 13.73 -11.80
CA MET A 1 -22.15 12.95 -10.55
C MET A 1 -20.74 12.43 -10.37
N ASN A 2 -19.89 13.26 -9.76
CA ASN A 2 -18.44 13.06 -9.77
C ASN A 2 -18.05 12.42 -8.44
N ALA A 3 -18.12 11.09 -8.36
CA ALA A 3 -17.48 10.37 -7.26
C ALA A 3 -15.97 10.45 -7.47
N LYS A 4 -15.35 11.52 -6.95
CA LYS A 4 -13.91 11.51 -6.70
C LYS A 4 -13.67 10.39 -5.70
N HIS A 5 -12.83 9.40 -6.02
CA HIS A 5 -12.36 8.46 -5.01
C HIS A 5 -11.58 9.31 -3.99
N GLU A 6 -12.17 9.51 -2.82
CA GLU A 6 -11.77 10.50 -1.80
C GLU A 6 -10.63 10.03 -0.90
N ASP A 7 -9.89 9.00 -1.30
CA ASP A 7 -8.72 8.53 -0.58
C ASP A 7 -7.58 8.43 -1.61
N GLU A 8 -6.46 9.15 -1.43
CA GLU A 8 -5.23 9.01 -2.22
C GLU A 8 -4.57 7.62 -2.00
N ILE A 9 -5.36 6.55 -2.12
CA ILE A 9 -4.98 5.15 -1.96
C ILE A 9 -4.29 4.69 -3.23
N THR A 10 -3.02 4.31 -3.11
CA THR A 10 -2.27 3.65 -4.18
C THR A 10 -2.64 2.17 -4.28
N SER A 11 -2.32 1.55 -5.43
CA SER A 11 -2.43 0.09 -5.60
C SER A 11 -1.64 -0.69 -4.54
N LEU A 12 -0.54 -0.13 -4.03
CA LEU A 12 0.27 -0.74 -2.98
C LEU A 12 -0.43 -0.72 -1.61
N HIS A 13 -1.18 0.34 -1.28
CA HIS A 13 -2.02 0.35 -0.06
C HIS A 13 -3.07 -0.77 -0.10
N VAL A 14 -3.72 -0.95 -1.26
CA VAL A 14 -4.75 -1.98 -1.45
C VAL A 14 -4.15 -3.38 -1.35
N ALA A 15 -3.01 -3.62 -2.01
CA ALA A 15 -2.33 -4.92 -1.95
C ALA A 15 -1.88 -5.25 -0.52
N THR A 16 -1.39 -4.24 0.21
CA THR A 16 -0.95 -4.39 1.61
C THR A 16 -2.11 -4.70 2.55
N LYS A 17 -3.26 -4.01 2.40
CA LYS A 17 -4.46 -4.27 3.21
C LYS A 17 -5.03 -5.68 3.01
N ASN A 18 -4.91 -6.21 1.79
CA ASN A 18 -5.48 -7.50 1.41
C ASN A 18 -4.50 -8.69 1.51
N LEU A 19 -3.28 -8.50 2.05
CA LEU A 19 -2.28 -9.57 2.20
C LEU A 19 -1.83 -10.25 0.88
N HIS A 20 -1.96 -9.59 -0.26
CA HIS A 20 -1.60 -10.19 -1.54
C HIS A 20 -0.10 -10.02 -1.83
N LEU A 21 0.75 -10.81 -1.16
CA LEU A 21 2.21 -10.70 -1.24
C LEU A 21 2.73 -10.77 -2.69
N GLU A 22 2.21 -11.66 -3.52
CA GLU A 22 2.60 -11.79 -4.93
C GLU A 22 2.27 -10.53 -5.74
N ILE A 23 1.16 -9.87 -5.42
CA ILE A 23 0.78 -8.60 -6.04
C ILE A 23 1.68 -7.48 -5.52
N MET A 24 2.02 -7.49 -4.24
CA MET A 24 2.97 -6.53 -3.68
C MET A 24 4.34 -6.67 -4.37
N GLU A 25 4.88 -7.88 -4.50
CA GLU A 25 6.15 -8.11 -5.23
C GLU A 25 6.09 -7.65 -6.69
N LEU A 26 5.00 -7.97 -7.40
CA LEU A 26 4.79 -7.51 -8.77
C LEU A 26 4.79 -5.98 -8.87
N LEU A 27 4.10 -5.32 -7.94
CA LEU A 27 4.05 -3.87 -7.85
C LEU A 27 5.45 -3.30 -7.55
N LEU A 28 6.14 -3.82 -6.54
CA LEU A 28 7.49 -3.38 -6.14
C LEU A 28 8.54 -3.57 -7.25
N SER A 29 8.33 -4.51 -8.18
CA SER A 29 9.20 -4.67 -9.35
C SER A 29 9.10 -3.53 -10.37
N GLN A 30 8.08 -2.65 -10.26
CA GLN A 30 7.88 -1.54 -11.18
C GLN A 30 8.78 -0.35 -10.82
N LYS A 31 9.50 0.19 -11.81
CA LYS A 31 10.47 1.30 -11.61
C LYS A 31 9.90 2.62 -11.07
N LYS A 32 8.58 2.81 -11.08
CA LYS A 32 7.92 4.09 -10.77
C LYS A 32 6.97 3.99 -9.57
N ILE A 33 7.09 2.94 -8.74
CA ILE A 33 6.30 2.88 -7.51
C ILE A 33 6.90 3.78 -6.45
N ASP A 34 6.00 4.54 -5.82
CA ASP A 34 6.28 5.29 -4.61
C ASP A 34 5.80 4.48 -3.39
N LEU A 35 6.78 4.02 -2.60
CA LEU A 35 6.56 3.25 -1.37
C LEU A 35 6.14 4.12 -0.19
N HIS A 36 6.38 5.42 -0.30
CA HIS A 36 6.13 6.41 0.74
C HIS A 36 4.93 7.29 0.42
N ALA A 37 4.22 7.01 -0.68
CA ALA A 37 2.96 7.64 -1.00
C ALA A 37 2.02 7.55 0.20
N GLN A 38 1.49 8.69 0.63
CA GLN A 38 0.55 8.79 1.73
C GLN A 38 -0.87 8.81 1.19
N ASN A 39 -1.78 8.12 1.85
CA ASN A 39 -3.21 8.33 1.63
C ASN A 39 -3.68 9.61 2.34
N ASN A 40 -4.98 9.91 2.24
CA ASN A 40 -5.58 11.12 2.85
C ASN A 40 -5.52 11.16 4.39
N GLN A 41 -5.18 10.05 5.03
CA GLN A 41 -4.97 9.94 6.47
C GLN A 41 -3.49 10.09 6.85
N GLY A 42 -2.59 10.29 5.87
CA GLY A 42 -1.14 10.34 6.09
C GLY A 42 -0.49 8.96 6.21
N HIS A 43 -1.25 7.88 6.02
CA HIS A 43 -0.72 6.51 6.11
C HIS A 43 -0.01 6.14 4.82
N THR A 44 1.16 5.51 4.96
CA THR A 44 1.85 4.82 3.87
C THR A 44 1.44 3.34 3.83
N PRO A 45 1.79 2.58 2.78
CA PRO A 45 1.58 1.14 2.78
C PRO A 45 2.18 0.44 4.01
N LEU A 46 3.36 0.88 4.50
CA LEU A 46 3.98 0.33 5.71
C LEU A 46 3.12 0.57 6.97
N HIS A 47 2.50 1.75 7.11
CA HIS A 47 1.58 2.01 8.22
C HIS A 47 0.42 1.00 8.23
N ILE A 48 -0.16 0.72 7.05
CA ILE A 48 -1.24 -0.27 6.91
C ILE A 48 -0.75 -1.69 7.27
N ALA A 49 0.45 -2.09 6.84
CA ALA A 49 1.01 -3.39 7.16
C ALA A 49 1.20 -3.58 8.68
N VAL A 50 1.70 -2.55 9.36
CA VAL A 50 1.91 -2.56 10.81
C VAL A 50 0.57 -2.57 11.56
N GLU A 51 -0.38 -1.72 11.18
CA GLU A 51 -1.72 -1.67 11.79
C GLU A 51 -2.45 -3.01 11.65
N SER A 52 -2.28 -3.68 10.51
CA SER A 52 -2.91 -4.97 10.24
C SER A 52 -2.18 -6.16 10.89
N GLY A 53 -0.99 -5.95 11.47
CA GLY A 53 -0.19 -7.01 12.09
C GLY A 53 0.49 -7.96 11.09
N TYR A 54 0.69 -7.52 9.84
CA TYR A 54 1.15 -8.36 8.74
C TYR A 54 2.66 -8.30 8.59
N TYR A 55 3.35 -9.17 9.34
CA TYR A 55 4.81 -9.20 9.42
C TYR A 55 5.51 -9.28 8.06
N GLU A 56 5.09 -10.18 7.17
CA GLU A 56 5.74 -10.35 5.86
C GLU A 56 5.52 -9.13 4.94
N SER A 57 4.31 -8.54 4.95
CA SER A 57 4.04 -7.30 4.23
C SER A 57 4.84 -6.13 4.78
N ALA A 58 4.98 -6.03 6.10
CA ALA A 58 5.80 -4.99 6.75
C ALA A 58 7.28 -5.17 6.40
N LYS A 59 7.78 -6.41 6.38
CA LYS A 59 9.14 -6.74 6.00
C LYS A 59 9.44 -6.43 4.54
N LEU A 60 8.47 -6.62 3.64
CA LEU A 60 8.60 -6.30 2.22
C LEU A 60 8.63 -4.78 1.95
N LEU A 61 8.02 -4.00 2.84
CA LEU A 61 7.87 -2.54 2.73
C LEU A 61 8.84 -1.75 3.64
N ALA A 62 9.64 -2.44 4.44
CA ALA A 62 10.66 -1.87 5.32
C ALA A 62 11.94 -1.52 4.54
#